data_AF-A0A2S0L869-F1
#
_entry.id   AF-A0A2S0L869-F1
#
_cell.length_a   1.000
_cell.length_b   1.000
_cell.length_c   1.000
_cell.angle_alpha   90.00
_cell.angle_beta   90.00
_cell.angle_gamma   90.00
#
_symmetry.space_group_name_H-M   'P 1'
#
loop_
_entity.id
_entity.type
_entity.pdbx_description
1 polymer ?
#
loop_
_entity_poly.entity_id
_entity_poly.type
_entity_poly.pdbx_seq_one_letter_code
_entity_poly.pdbx_strand_id
1 'polypeptide(L)' 'MSVPIPDDSEALYGIREVQQAFFKAANEKYSYILSTDFNDYHNLEEYVLESFKQLIDTALAKPFTFYGKAIILGNKTT' A
#
# COMPACT_ATOMS: atom_id res chain seq x y z
N MET A 1 -8.05 -3.96 6.98
CA MET A 1 -8.01 -2.49 7.13
C MET A 1 -7.69 -1.87 5.77
N SER A 2 -8.44 -0.86 5.30
CA SER A 2 -8.04 -0.12 4.09
C SER A 2 -6.94 0.88 4.44
N VAL A 3 -5.98 1.08 3.54
CA VAL A 3 -5.03 2.20 3.64
C VAL A 3 -5.84 3.49 3.44
N PRO A 4 -5.82 4.43 4.39
CA PRO A 4 -6.56 5.69 4.26
C PRO A 4 -5.91 6.54 3.15
N ILE A 5 -6.73 7.04 2.22
CA ILE A 5 -6.34 8.11 1.32
C ILE A 5 -6.49 9.41 2.12
N PRO A 6 -5.48 10.29 2.15
CA PRO A 6 -5.57 11.52 2.93
C PRO A 6 -6.70 12.42 2.42
N ASP A 7 -7.47 12.98 3.34
CA ASP A 7 -8.53 13.93 3.01
C ASP A 7 -8.00 15.37 2.86
N ASP A 8 -8.89 16.31 2.54
CA ASP A 8 -8.54 17.72 2.32
C ASP A 8 -8.11 18.46 3.59
N SER A 9 -8.25 17.86 4.77
CA SER A 9 -7.69 18.34 6.04
C SER A 9 -6.26 17.85 6.27
N GLU A 10 -5.90 16.69 5.72
CA GLU A 10 -4.59 16.06 5.86
C GLU A 10 -3.62 16.47 4.73
N ALA A 11 -4.12 16.75 3.52
CA ALA A 11 -3.30 17.16 2.37
C ALA A 11 -3.99 18.21 1.49
N LEU A 12 -3.21 19.14 0.91
CA LEU A 12 -3.71 20.24 0.05
C LEU A 12 -4.54 19.76 -1.16
N TYR A 13 -4.27 18.55 -1.66
CA TYR A 13 -5.00 17.90 -2.76
C TYR A 13 -5.74 16.62 -2.31
N GLY A 14 -6.02 16.49 -1.01
CA GLY A 14 -6.78 15.38 -0.48
C GLY A 14 -8.20 15.34 -1.04
N ILE A 15 -8.80 14.14 -1.07
CA ILE A 15 -10.16 13.95 -1.59
C ILE A 15 -11.14 14.19 -0.45
N ARG A 16 -11.91 15.28 -0.49
CA ARG A 16 -12.88 15.63 0.56
C ARG A 16 -13.92 14.54 0.83
N GLU A 17 -14.29 13.79 -0.21
CA GLU A 17 -15.27 12.72 -0.16
C GLU A 17 -14.72 11.42 0.42
N VAL A 18 -13.43 11.32 0.79
CA VAL A 18 -12.84 10.13 1.44
C VAL A 18 -13.65 9.71 2.68
N GLN A 19 -14.14 10.68 3.45
CA GLN A 19 -14.93 10.42 4.66
C GLN A 19 -16.31 9.82 4.35
N GLN A 20 -16.81 9.99 3.12
CA GLN A 20 -18.09 9.46 2.65
C GLN A 20 -17.92 8.24 1.72
N ALA A 21 -16.69 7.98 1.26
CA ALA A 21 -16.39 6.89 0.36
C ALA A 21 -16.41 5.55 1.12
N PHE A 22 -17.24 4.62 0.63
CA PHE A 22 -17.23 3.25 1.11
C PHE A 22 -16.02 2.52 0.52
N PHE A 23 -14.88 2.63 1.18
CA PHE A 23 -13.74 1.80 0.85
C PHE A 23 -14.05 0.35 1.19
N LYS A 24 -13.91 -0.54 0.20
CA LYS A 24 -14.02 -1.96 0.44
C LYS A 24 -12.96 -2.35 1.46
N ALA A 25 -13.38 -2.88 2.59
CA ALA A 25 -12.46 -3.37 3.61
C ALA A 25 -11.45 -4.32 2.95
N ALA A 26 -10.16 -4.05 3.16
CA ALA A 26 -9.12 -4.91 2.61
C ALA A 26 -9.35 -6.35 3.09
N ASN A 27 -9.33 -7.27 2.15
CA ASN A 27 -9.50 -8.68 2.41
C ASN A 27 -8.13 -9.33 2.41
N GLU A 28 -7.60 -9.66 3.59
CA GLU A 28 -6.26 -10.22 3.77
C GLU A 28 -6.04 -11.53 2.98
N LYS A 29 -7.12 -12.23 2.59
CA LYS A 29 -7.05 -13.40 1.71
C LYS A 29 -6.58 -13.06 0.29
N TYR A 30 -6.88 -11.85 -0.19
CA TYR A 30 -6.65 -11.43 -1.57
C TYR A 30 -5.86 -10.12 -1.71
N SER A 31 -5.52 -9.47 -0.60
CA SER A 31 -4.82 -8.20 -0.60
C SER A 31 -3.73 -8.19 0.46
N TYR A 32 -2.61 -7.60 0.09
CA TYR A 32 -1.55 -7.29 1.04
C TYR A 32 -1.73 -5.86 1.52
N ILE A 33 -1.93 -5.70 2.83
CA ILE A 33 -2.07 -4.39 3.45
C ILE A 33 -0.67 -3.90 3.77
N LEU A 34 -0.28 -2.77 3.17
CA LEU A 34 0.94 -2.06 3.56
C LEU A 34 0.69 -1.36 4.89
N SER A 35 1.67 -1.41 5.78
CA SER A 35 1.60 -0.80 7.12
C SER A 35 2.05 0.67 7.09
N THR A 36 1.71 1.41 6.03
CA THR A 36 2.07 2.81 5.87
C THR A 36 0.92 3.71 6.27
N ASP A 37 1.18 4.67 7.16
CA ASP A 37 0.25 5.74 7.55
C ASP A 37 0.76 7.06 6.97
N PHE A 38 -0.14 7.91 6.46
CA PHE A 38 0.25 9.21 5.92
C PHE A 38 0.89 10.11 6.99
N ASN A 39 0.46 9.99 8.25
CA ASN A 39 0.95 10.81 9.36
C ASN A 39 2.43 10.56 9.69
N ASP A 40 3.03 9.50 9.17
CA ASP A 40 4.46 9.21 9.33
C ASP A 40 5.34 10.03 8.37
N TYR A 41 4.75 10.84 7.47
CA TYR A 41 5.45 11.54 6.39
C TYR A 41 5.16 13.04 6.37
N HIS A 42 6.08 13.83 5.81
CA HIS A 42 5.95 15.29 5.79
C HIS A 42 5.00 15.79 4.71
N ASN A 43 4.84 15.02 3.63
CA ASN A 43 3.99 15.38 2.49
C ASN A 43 3.57 14.14 1.68
N LEU A 44 2.62 14.35 0.76
CA LEU A 44 2.05 13.31 -0.11
C LEU A 44 3.08 12.67 -1.04
N GLU A 45 4.02 13.45 -1.57
CA GLU A 45 5.05 12.92 -2.47
C GLU A 45 5.93 11.91 -1.75
N GLU A 46 6.38 12.25 -0.54
CA GLU A 46 7.18 11.38 0.32
C GLU A 46 6.42 10.10 0.69
N TYR A 47 5.17 10.24 1.16
CA TYR A 47 4.29 9.11 1.50
C TYR A 47 4.10 8.14 0.33
N VAL A 48 3.80 8.68 -0.86
CA VAL A 48 3.57 7.87 -2.07
C VAL A 48 4.85 7.16 -2.48
N LEU A 49 5.99 7.87 -2.52
CA LEU A 49 7.26 7.31 -2.96
C LEU A 49 7.73 6.18 -2.03
N GLU A 50 7.69 6.40 -0.72
CA GLU A 50 8.11 5.39 0.26
C GLU A 50 7.14 4.19 0.32
N SER A 51 5.83 4.44 0.21
CA SER A 51 4.84 3.37 0.08
C SER A 51 5.10 2.48 -1.14
N PHE A 52 5.46 3.07 -2.29
CA PHE A 52 5.79 2.30 -3.49
C PHE A 52 7.07 1.48 -3.33
N LYS A 53 8.11 2.01 -2.68
CA LYS A 53 9.33 1.25 -2.38
C LYS A 53 9.01 0.03 -1.52
N GLN A 54 8.24 0.22 -0.44
CA GLN A 54 7.85 -0.87 0.44
C GLN A 54 6.96 -1.91 -0.27
N LEU A 55 6.09 -1.48 -1.19
CA LEU A 55 5.29 -2.38 -2.01
C LEU A 55 6.18 -3.25 -2.91
N ILE A 56 7.15 -2.64 -3.59
CA ILE A 56 8.10 -3.35 -4.45
C ILE A 56 8.91 -4.35 -3.63
N ASP A 57 9.49 -3.92 -2.50
CA ASP A 57 10.27 -4.80 -1.63
C ASP A 57 9.46 -5.99 -1.13
N THR A 58 8.20 -5.76 -0.75
CA THR A 58 7.30 -6.83 -0.32
C THR A 58 7.00 -7.80 -1.47
N ALA A 59 6.68 -7.28 -2.66
CA ALA A 59 6.37 -8.08 -3.83
C ALA A 59 7.56 -8.93 -4.28
N LEU A 60 8.79 -8.43 -4.12
CA LEU A 60 10.01 -9.15 -4.41
C LEU A 60 10.34 -10.21 -3.35
N ALA A 61 10.08 -9.92 -2.07
CA ALA A 61 10.39 -10.81 -0.96
C ALA A 61 9.40 -11.96 -0.78
N LYS A 62 8.15 -11.82 -1.25
CA LYS A 62 7.10 -12.82 -1.03
C LYS A 62 6.83 -13.65 -2.28
N PRO A 63 6.70 -14.99 -2.13
CA PRO A 63 6.19 -15.81 -3.20
C PRO A 63 4.70 -15.53 -3.45
N PHE A 64 4.31 -15.44 -4.70
CA PHE A 64 2.90 -15.44 -5.10
C PHE A 64 2.57 -16.75 -5.83
N THR A 65 1.35 -17.26 -5.64
CA THR A 65 0.93 -18.53 -6.23
C THR A 65 0.31 -18.30 -7.60
N PHE A 66 0.91 -18.88 -8.63
CA PHE A 66 0.39 -18.88 -10.00
C PHE A 66 0.16 -20.33 -10.46
N TYR A 67 -1.09 -20.70 -10.75
CA TYR A 67 -1.48 -22.09 -11.04
C TYR A 67 -0.94 -23.13 -10.04
N GLY A 68 -0.97 -22.82 -8.74
CA GLY A 68 -0.48 -23.72 -7.69
C GLY A 68 1.03 -23.79 -7.53
N LYS A 69 1.81 -23.03 -8.33
CA LYS A 69 3.26 -22.90 -8.18
C LYS A 69 3.59 -21.57 -7.51
N ALA A 70 4.43 -21.61 -6.48
CA ALA A 70 4.98 -20.41 -5.87
C ALA A 70 6.06 -19.81 -6.78
N ILE A 71 5.93 -18.52 -7.11
CA ILE A 71 6.90 -17.75 -7.89
C ILE A 71 7.42 -16.62 -6.99
N ILE A 72 8.75 -16.49 -6.91
CA ILE A 72 9.42 -15.37 -6.23
C ILE A 72 9.99 -14.46 -7.31
N LEU A 73 9.68 -13.16 -7.25
CA LEU A 73 10.14 -12.20 -8.27
C LEU A 73 11.60 -11.78 -8.10
N GLY A 74 12.12 -11.80 -6.87
CA GLY A 74 13.50 -11.42 -6.58
C GLY A 74 14.30 -12.55 -5.94
N ASN A 75 15.39 -12.98 -6.57
CA ASN A 75 16.46 -13.66 -5.85
C ASN A 75 17.31 -12.60 -5.16
N LYS A 76 17.25 -12.52 -3.82
CA LYS A 76 18.19 -11.71 -3.05
C LYS A 76 19.55 -12.42 -3.08
N THR A 77 20.31 -12.27 -4.16
CA THR A 77 21.73 -12.62 -4.19
C THR A 77 22.44 -11.73 -3.18
N THR A 78 22.92 -12.37 -2.12
CA THR A 78 23.63 -11.75 -1.00
C THR A 78 25.03 -11.34 -1.43
#